data_AF-A0A246E7Y9-F1
#
_entry.id   AF-A0A246E7Y9-F1
#
_cell.length_a   1.000
_cell.length_b   1.000
_cell.length_c   1.000
_cell.angle_alpha   90.00
_cell.angle_beta   90.00
_cell.angle_gamma   90.00
#
_symmetry.space_group_name_H-M   'P 1'
#
loop_
_entity.id
_entity.type
_entity.pdbx_description
1 polymer ?
#
loop_
_entity_poly.entity_id
_entity_poly.type
_entity_poly.pdbx_seq_one_letter_code
_entity_poly.pdbx_strand_id
1 'polypeptide(L)'
;MTTGSSVPPLSITDGLQNFSPQELRSLRDEFQQFLLEYRFGMQEIETKLQILRDEFQQLHDYNPIEHLSSRLKSPDGIVEKVVRKGVEPEFASIREHITDIAGVRVTCSFTQDAYRLFDLLTAQDDIEVRTVKDYIAEPKPNGYKSLHAIVEVPVFLSTGRITVPVEVQFRTIAMDFWASLEHKIYYKFAANVPAELIAELKDAAETAAELDAKMERLHREVRHRPRVVRI
;
A
#
# COMPACT_ATOMS: atom_id res chain seq x y z
N MET A 1 44.87 -21.70 -33.24
CA MET A 1 44.22 -21.68 -31.90
C MET A 1 44.81 -20.53 -31.11
N THR A 2 44.03 -19.99 -30.16
CA THR A 2 44.29 -18.90 -29.19
C THR A 2 44.14 -17.46 -29.66
N THR A 3 42.94 -16.90 -29.45
CA THR A 3 42.72 -15.63 -28.74
C THR A 3 41.39 -15.70 -27.99
N GLY A 4 41.44 -16.04 -26.70
CA GLY A 4 40.31 -15.92 -25.78
C GLY A 4 40.57 -14.75 -24.84
N SER A 5 39.82 -13.67 -25.03
CA SER A 5 39.86 -12.46 -24.20
C SER A 5 39.46 -12.79 -22.76
N SER A 6 40.42 -12.72 -21.84
CA SER A 6 40.17 -12.81 -20.41
C SER A 6 39.73 -11.44 -19.90
N VAL A 7 38.46 -11.29 -19.56
CA VAL A 7 37.98 -10.13 -18.81
C VAL A 7 38.70 -10.13 -17.44
N PRO A 8 39.35 -9.02 -17.04
CA PRO A 8 40.04 -8.96 -15.76
C PRO A 8 39.01 -8.98 -14.61
N PRO A 9 39.33 -9.62 -13.46
CA PRO A 9 38.44 -9.59 -12.31
C PRO A 9 38.33 -8.16 -11.76
N LEU A 10 37.10 -7.75 -11.45
CA LEU A 10 36.81 -6.51 -10.74
C LEU A 10 37.53 -6.51 -9.39
N SER A 11 38.54 -5.65 -9.26
CA SER A 11 39.19 -5.34 -7.98
C SER A 11 38.42 -4.19 -7.33
N ILE A 12 37.61 -4.51 -6.33
CA ILE A 12 36.99 -3.52 -5.44
C ILE A 12 37.71 -3.62 -4.10
N THR A 13 38.75 -2.80 -3.91
CA THR A 13 39.42 -2.61 -2.63
C THR A 13 38.73 -1.47 -1.89
N ASP A 14 37.77 -1.84 -1.05
CA ASP A 14 37.57 -1.33 0.32
C ASP A 14 36.24 -1.88 0.86
N GLY A 15 36.31 -2.87 1.77
CA GLY A 15 35.17 -3.29 2.59
C GLY A 15 34.36 -4.53 2.18
N LEU A 16 34.90 -5.46 1.38
CA LEU A 16 34.23 -6.74 1.14
C LEU A 16 34.39 -7.67 2.36
N GLN A 17 33.35 -7.80 3.18
CA GLN A 17 33.16 -9.03 3.94
C GLN A 17 33.05 -10.17 2.92
N ASN A 18 34.02 -11.09 2.95
CA ASN A 18 33.99 -12.29 2.12
C ASN A 18 32.95 -13.25 2.70
N PHE A 19 31.70 -13.14 2.25
CA PHE A 19 30.67 -14.11 2.59
C PHE A 19 30.99 -15.45 1.92
N SER A 20 31.01 -16.52 2.71
CA SER A 20 31.03 -17.89 2.22
C SER A 20 29.73 -18.22 1.47
N PRO A 21 29.74 -19.21 0.56
CA PRO A 21 28.52 -19.67 -0.10
C PRO A 21 27.43 -20.15 0.88
N GLN A 22 27.80 -20.59 2.08
CA GLN A 22 26.86 -21.01 3.11
C GLN A 22 26.19 -19.80 3.78
N GLU A 23 26.96 -18.76 4.12
CA GLU A 23 26.43 -17.51 4.68
C GLU A 23 25.49 -16.82 3.68
N LEU A 24 25.86 -16.76 2.40
CA LEU A 24 24.98 -16.21 1.36
C LEU A 24 23.66 -16.95 1.23
N ARG A 25 23.67 -18.28 1.41
CA ARG A 25 22.45 -19.10 1.41
C ARG A 25 21.61 -18.82 2.66
N SER A 26 22.21 -18.76 3.84
CA SER A 26 21.50 -18.43 5.09
C SER A 26 20.81 -17.08 4.99
N LEU A 27 21.55 -16.03 4.58
CA LEU A 27 21.00 -14.68 4.43
C LEU A 27 19.83 -14.64 3.43
N ARG A 28 19.95 -15.36 2.31
CA ARG A 28 18.85 -15.47 1.34
C ARG A 28 17.63 -16.14 1.96
N ASP A 29 17.82 -17.25 2.67
CA ASP A 29 16.74 -18.05 3.23
C ASP A 29 16.03 -17.27 4.37
N GLU A 30 16.80 -16.55 5.21
CA GLU A 30 16.28 -15.62 6.22
C GLU A 30 15.48 -14.48 5.58
N PHE A 31 15.99 -13.90 4.50
CA PHE A 31 15.29 -12.84 3.76
C PHE A 31 13.99 -13.34 3.11
N GLN A 32 14.01 -14.57 2.58
CA GLN A 32 12.80 -15.21 2.04
C GLN A 32 11.76 -15.45 3.14
N GLN A 33 12.18 -15.97 4.29
CA GLN A 33 11.31 -16.16 5.44
C GLN A 33 10.71 -14.83 5.90
N PHE A 34 11.54 -13.80 6.03
CA PHE A 34 11.11 -12.44 6.35
C PHE A 34 10.01 -11.94 5.40
N LEU A 35 10.20 -12.06 4.08
CA LEU A 35 9.18 -11.64 3.11
C LEU A 35 7.90 -12.49 3.15
N LEU A 36 8.03 -13.77 3.49
CA LEU A 36 6.89 -14.68 3.60
C LEU A 36 5.95 -14.26 4.72
N GLU A 37 6.51 -13.82 5.85
CA GLU A 37 5.75 -13.29 6.98
C GLU A 37 4.90 -12.08 6.60
N TYR A 38 5.49 -11.13 5.86
CA TYR A 38 4.76 -9.98 5.33
C TYR A 38 3.68 -10.36 4.32
N ARG A 39 3.95 -11.36 3.47
CA ARG A 39 2.94 -11.88 2.56
C ARG A 39 1.75 -12.45 3.31
N PHE A 40 1.98 -13.20 4.39
CA PHE A 40 0.90 -13.77 5.19
C PHE A 40 0.10 -12.69 5.92
N GLY A 41 0.76 -11.70 6.53
CA GLY A 41 0.05 -10.57 7.14
C GLY A 41 -0.81 -9.81 6.13
N MET A 42 -0.30 -9.61 4.92
CA MET A 42 -1.06 -9.02 3.81
C MET A 42 -2.30 -9.86 3.44
N GLN A 43 -2.18 -11.18 3.40
CA GLN A 43 -3.29 -12.10 3.08
C GLN A 43 -4.37 -12.12 4.18
N GLU A 44 -3.98 -12.02 5.45
CA GLU A 44 -4.93 -11.89 6.57
C GLU A 44 -5.78 -10.62 6.42
N ILE A 45 -5.14 -9.47 6.17
CA ILE A 45 -5.86 -8.21 5.93
C ILE A 45 -6.72 -8.25 4.67
N GLU A 46 -6.20 -8.80 3.57
CA GLU A 46 -6.94 -8.96 2.33
C GLU A 46 -8.20 -9.82 2.54
N THR A 47 -8.09 -10.92 3.29
CA THR A 47 -9.22 -11.80 3.61
C THR A 47 -10.27 -11.08 4.45
N LYS A 48 -9.86 -10.34 5.49
CA LYS A 48 -10.78 -9.56 6.34
C LYS A 48 -11.57 -8.54 5.52
N LEU A 49 -10.91 -7.81 4.63
CA LEU A 49 -11.56 -6.83 3.73
C LEU A 49 -12.44 -7.51 2.68
N GLN A 50 -12.02 -8.68 2.18
CA GLN A 50 -12.79 -9.50 1.25
C GLN A 50 -14.12 -9.97 1.88
N ILE A 51 -14.08 -10.40 3.14
CA ILE A 51 -15.28 -10.79 3.91
C ILE A 51 -16.22 -9.59 4.05
N LEU A 52 -15.71 -8.42 4.45
CA LEU A 52 -16.52 -7.19 4.53
C LEU A 52 -17.17 -6.85 3.17
N ARG A 53 -16.43 -6.96 2.07
CA ARG A 53 -16.97 -6.74 0.71
C ARG A 53 -18.14 -7.67 0.40
N ASP A 54 -17.96 -8.96 0.68
CA ASP A 54 -18.94 -9.98 0.34
C ASP A 54 -20.18 -9.89 1.25
N GLU A 55 -19.99 -9.57 2.53
CA GLU A 55 -21.07 -9.25 3.46
C GLU A 55 -21.91 -8.07 2.97
N PHE A 56 -21.26 -6.97 2.57
CA PHE A 56 -21.95 -5.81 2.00
C PHE A 56 -22.75 -6.14 0.74
N GLN A 57 -22.20 -6.98 -0.13
CA GLN A 57 -22.89 -7.38 -1.34
C GLN A 57 -24.13 -8.25 -1.08
N GLN A 58 -24.12 -9.07 -0.03
CA GLN A 58 -25.20 -10.02 0.27
C GLN A 58 -26.28 -9.43 1.18
N LEU A 59 -25.89 -8.63 2.17
CA LEU A 59 -26.77 -8.18 3.26
C LEU A 59 -27.22 -6.73 3.13
N HIS A 60 -26.63 -5.97 2.20
CA HIS A 60 -26.91 -4.54 2.06
C HIS A 60 -27.23 -4.17 0.61
N ASP A 61 -28.04 -3.12 0.44
CA ASP A 61 -28.40 -2.60 -0.89
C ASP A 61 -27.23 -1.89 -1.62
N TYR A 62 -26.02 -1.89 -1.06
CA TYR A 62 -24.87 -1.15 -1.57
C TYR A 62 -23.56 -1.72 -1.03
N ASN A 63 -22.61 -1.91 -1.95
CA ASN A 63 -21.25 -2.31 -1.62
C ASN A 63 -20.32 -1.10 -1.60
N PRO A 64 -19.70 -0.76 -0.45
CA PRO A 64 -18.75 0.36 -0.35
C PRO A 64 -17.40 0.07 -1.02
N ILE A 65 -17.09 -1.20 -1.34
CA ILE A 65 -15.80 -1.63 -1.92
C ILE A 65 -16.00 -1.93 -3.41
N GLU A 66 -15.26 -1.21 -4.26
CA GLU A 66 -15.23 -1.39 -5.71
C GLU A 66 -14.10 -2.33 -6.13
N HIS A 67 -12.91 -2.15 -5.53
CA HIS A 67 -11.73 -2.95 -5.86
C HIS A 67 -10.82 -3.14 -4.65
N LEU A 68 -10.26 -4.35 -4.54
CA LEU A 68 -9.22 -4.69 -3.57
C LEU A 68 -7.98 -5.12 -4.36
N SER A 69 -6.83 -4.60 -3.96
CA SER A 69 -5.54 -5.05 -4.49
C SER A 69 -4.51 -5.11 -3.36
N SER A 70 -3.60 -6.07 -3.46
CA SER A 70 -2.53 -6.25 -2.49
C SER A 70 -1.18 -6.29 -3.21
N ARG A 71 -0.14 -5.81 -2.54
CA ARG A 71 1.23 -5.76 -3.08
C ARG A 71 2.24 -5.96 -1.97
N LEU A 72 3.17 -6.86 -2.23
CA LEU A 72 4.42 -6.96 -1.48
C LEU A 72 5.50 -6.10 -2.15
N LYS A 73 6.26 -5.34 -1.35
CA LYS A 73 7.40 -4.56 -1.83
C LYS A 73 8.48 -5.50 -2.38
N SER A 74 9.11 -5.12 -3.49
CA SER A 74 10.22 -5.91 -4.05
C SER A 74 11.45 -5.82 -3.13
N PRO A 75 12.33 -6.84 -3.16
CA PRO A 75 13.59 -6.81 -2.42
C PRO A 75 14.39 -5.52 -2.65
N ASP A 76 14.58 -5.14 -3.92
CA ASP A 76 15.30 -3.90 -4.29
C ASP A 76 14.62 -2.67 -3.70
N GLY A 77 13.29 -2.60 -3.75
CA GLY A 77 12.52 -1.48 -3.19
C GLY A 77 12.58 -1.41 -1.66
N ILE A 78 12.82 -2.52 -0.96
CA ILE A 78 13.10 -2.54 0.48
C ILE A 78 14.49 -1.98 0.72
N VAL A 79 15.51 -2.48 0.01
CA VAL A 79 16.90 -2.02 0.13
C VAL A 79 17.01 -0.51 -0.13
N GLU A 80 16.42 -0.02 -1.22
CA GLU A 80 16.37 1.42 -1.52
C GLU A 80 15.77 2.23 -0.38
N LYS A 81 14.72 1.70 0.27
CA LYS A 81 14.04 2.40 1.35
C LYS A 81 14.84 2.37 2.66
N VAL A 82 15.54 1.28 2.94
CA VAL A 82 16.48 1.13 4.07
C VAL A 82 17.61 2.16 3.94
N VAL A 83 18.27 2.20 2.77
CA VAL A 83 19.34 3.17 2.49
C VAL A 83 18.83 4.61 2.58
N ARG A 84 17.69 4.92 1.93
CA ARG A 84 17.13 6.28 1.92
C ARG A 84 16.75 6.78 3.33
N LYS A 85 16.33 5.87 4.22
CA LYS A 85 15.96 6.23 5.59
C LYS A 85 17.11 6.11 6.59
N GLY A 86 18.28 5.61 6.18
CA GLY A 86 19.41 5.34 7.08
C GLY A 86 19.06 4.31 8.15
N VAL A 87 18.28 3.29 7.80
CA VAL A 87 17.91 2.21 8.72
C VAL A 87 19.03 1.17 8.71
N GLU A 88 19.37 0.63 9.88
CA GLU A 88 20.34 -0.46 9.99
C GLU A 88 19.87 -1.68 9.17
N PRO A 89 20.77 -2.36 8.44
CA PRO A 89 20.43 -3.49 7.56
C PRO A 89 20.15 -4.79 8.33
N GLU A 90 19.50 -4.69 9.49
CA GLU A 90 19.08 -5.80 10.34
C GLU A 90 17.57 -5.97 10.28
N PHE A 91 17.09 -7.22 10.19
CA PHE A 91 15.65 -7.49 10.05
C PHE A 91 14.80 -6.86 11.15
N ALA A 92 15.27 -6.84 12.40
CA ALA A 92 14.55 -6.21 13.51
C ALA A 92 14.35 -4.70 13.26
N SER A 93 15.41 -4.00 12.87
CA SER A 93 15.37 -2.57 12.56
C SER A 93 14.49 -2.27 11.35
N ILE A 94 14.55 -3.14 10.32
CA ILE A 94 13.69 -3.02 9.13
C ILE A 94 12.21 -3.17 9.52
N ARG A 95 11.83 -4.14 10.37
CA ARG A 95 10.43 -4.30 10.84
C ARG A 95 9.92 -3.07 11.58
N GLU A 96 10.79 -2.49 12.41
CA GLU A 96 10.43 -1.32 13.19
C GLU A 96 10.21 -0.08 12.31
N HIS A 97 11.06 0.15 11.30
CA HIS A 97 11.11 1.42 10.57
C HIS A 97 10.47 1.40 9.16
N ILE A 98 10.30 0.22 8.56
CA ILE A 98 9.79 0.02 7.20
C ILE A 98 8.43 -0.69 7.25
N THR A 99 7.37 0.10 7.42
CA THR A 99 6.01 -0.39 7.68
C THR A 99 5.17 -0.69 6.43
N ASP A 100 5.66 -0.37 5.23
CA ASP A 100 4.97 -0.53 3.94
C ASP A 100 5.56 -1.68 3.10
N ILE A 101 6.08 -2.72 3.76
CA ILE A 101 6.55 -3.92 3.06
C ILE A 101 5.37 -4.70 2.51
N ALA A 102 4.34 -4.89 3.33
CA ALA A 102 3.02 -5.37 2.94
C ALA A 102 2.07 -4.18 2.75
N GLY A 103 1.42 -4.10 1.59
CA GLY A 103 0.46 -3.05 1.29
C GLY A 103 -0.85 -3.62 0.76
N VAL A 104 -1.97 -3.15 1.29
CA VAL A 104 -3.32 -3.42 0.77
C VAL A 104 -3.97 -2.10 0.37
N ARG A 105 -4.61 -2.07 -0.79
CA ARG A 105 -5.36 -0.92 -1.26
C ARG A 105 -6.83 -1.27 -1.42
N VAL A 106 -7.67 -0.41 -0.85
CA VAL A 106 -9.12 -0.49 -0.89
C VAL A 106 -9.64 0.70 -1.67
N THR A 107 -10.14 0.44 -2.87
CA THR A 107 -10.84 1.44 -3.67
C THR A 107 -12.32 1.36 -3.32
N CYS A 108 -12.84 2.45 -2.78
CA CYS A 108 -14.18 2.65 -2.30
C CYS A 108 -14.98 3.51 -3.29
N SER A 109 -16.30 3.44 -3.27
CA SER A 109 -17.09 4.28 -4.19
C SER A 109 -17.10 5.75 -3.74
N PHE A 110 -17.16 6.02 -2.43
CA PHE A 110 -17.14 7.39 -1.89
C PHE A 110 -16.17 7.59 -0.72
N THR A 111 -15.98 8.86 -0.35
CA THR A 111 -15.07 9.24 0.73
C THR A 111 -15.57 8.75 2.09
N GLN A 112 -16.88 8.83 2.37
CA GLN A 112 -17.44 8.29 3.61
C GLN A 112 -17.24 6.77 3.73
N ASP A 113 -17.24 6.05 2.61
CA ASP A 113 -17.01 4.60 2.61
C ASP A 113 -15.57 4.25 2.97
N ALA A 114 -14.60 5.10 2.59
CA ALA A 114 -13.20 4.93 3.00
C ALA A 114 -13.05 4.99 4.53
N TYR A 115 -13.70 5.96 5.18
CA TYR A 115 -13.72 6.07 6.64
C TYR A 115 -14.47 4.91 7.30
N ARG A 116 -15.64 4.55 6.75
CA ARG A 116 -16.43 3.44 7.27
C ARG A 116 -15.68 2.11 7.24
N LEU A 117 -14.98 1.83 6.15
CA LEU A 117 -14.19 0.59 6.01
C LEU A 117 -12.96 0.59 6.90
N PHE A 118 -12.33 1.75 7.10
CA PHE A 118 -11.28 1.92 8.11
C PHE A 118 -11.81 1.59 9.50
N ASP A 119 -12.96 2.15 9.91
CA ASP A 119 -13.56 1.88 11.21
C ASP A 119 -13.92 0.40 11.38
N LEU A 120 -14.53 -0.23 10.37
CA LEU A 120 -14.91 -1.64 10.41
C LEU A 120 -13.70 -2.58 10.49
N LEU A 121 -12.62 -2.29 9.76
CA LEU A 121 -11.40 -3.09 9.81
C LEU A 121 -10.72 -2.95 11.19
N THR A 122 -10.64 -1.73 11.71
CA THR A 122 -9.91 -1.43 12.96
C THR A 122 -10.72 -1.70 14.22
N ALA A 123 -12.03 -1.96 14.10
CA ALA A 123 -12.86 -2.45 15.19
C ALA A 123 -12.72 -3.96 15.43
N GLN A 124 -12.04 -4.71 14.54
CA GLN A 124 -11.78 -6.13 14.75
C GLN A 124 -10.81 -6.31 15.93
N ASP A 125 -11.07 -7.33 16.75
CA ASP A 125 -10.38 -7.56 18.04
C ASP A 125 -8.91 -7.96 17.90
N ASP A 126 -8.51 -8.43 16.73
CA ASP A 126 -7.16 -8.86 16.40
C ASP A 126 -6.37 -7.86 15.53
N ILE A 127 -6.90 -6.65 15.31
CA ILE A 127 -6.25 -5.59 14.55
C ILE A 127 -5.83 -4.46 15.49
N GLU A 128 -4.54 -4.12 15.50
CA GLU A 128 -4.01 -2.97 16.24
C GLU A 128 -3.62 -1.83 15.28
N VAL A 129 -4.05 -0.61 15.56
CA VAL A 129 -3.71 0.56 14.74
C VAL A 129 -2.43 1.20 15.25
N ARG A 130 -1.37 1.15 14.46
CA ARG A 130 -0.07 1.76 14.79
C ARG A 130 0.02 3.22 14.36
N THR A 131 -0.51 3.57 13.19
CA THR A 131 -0.43 4.94 12.66
C THR A 131 -1.56 5.21 11.69
N VAL A 132 -2.14 6.40 11.76
CA VAL A 132 -3.10 6.89 10.77
C VAL A 132 -2.56 8.18 10.14
N LYS A 133 -2.61 8.27 8.81
CA LYS A 133 -2.30 9.49 8.06
C LYS A 133 -3.47 9.80 7.15
N ASP A 134 -4.25 10.81 7.54
CA ASP A 134 -5.44 11.21 6.81
C ASP A 134 -5.12 12.29 5.78
N TYR A 135 -4.70 11.87 4.58
CA TYR A 135 -4.50 12.78 3.46
C TYR A 135 -5.81 13.13 2.73
N ILE A 136 -6.95 12.61 3.16
CA ILE A 136 -8.25 13.06 2.65
C ILE A 136 -8.59 14.38 3.32
N ALA A 137 -8.48 14.43 4.65
CA ALA A 137 -8.69 15.63 5.45
C ALA A 137 -7.56 16.66 5.27
N GLU A 138 -6.30 16.20 5.22
CA GLU A 138 -5.11 17.04 5.03
C GLU A 138 -4.30 16.61 3.80
N PRO A 139 -4.74 16.99 2.57
CA PRO A 139 -4.07 16.60 1.34
C PRO A 139 -2.63 17.09 1.28
N LYS A 140 -1.76 16.32 0.60
CA LYS A 140 -0.39 16.78 0.36
C LYS A 140 -0.37 18.00 -0.57
N PRO A 141 0.71 18.80 -0.57
CA PRO A 141 0.82 19.99 -1.42
C PRO A 141 0.63 19.73 -2.93
N ASN A 142 0.95 18.53 -3.40
CA ASN A 142 0.76 18.12 -4.80
C ASN A 142 -0.68 17.69 -5.15
N GLY A 143 -1.62 17.71 -4.20
CA GLY A 143 -3.02 17.30 -4.40
C GLY A 143 -3.31 15.84 -4.03
N TYR A 144 -2.31 15.07 -3.60
CA TYR A 144 -2.50 13.67 -3.24
C TYR A 144 -3.47 13.50 -2.05
N LYS A 145 -4.45 12.61 -2.22
CA LYS A 145 -5.45 12.22 -1.21
C LYS A 145 -5.55 10.70 -1.05
N SER A 146 -5.61 10.23 0.19
CA SER A 146 -5.84 8.83 0.59
C SER A 146 -5.85 8.76 2.12
N LEU A 147 -6.62 7.84 2.70
CA LEU A 147 -6.51 7.52 4.13
C LEU A 147 -5.54 6.34 4.28
N HIS A 148 -4.44 6.54 5.00
CA HIS A 148 -3.42 5.50 5.23
C HIS A 148 -3.49 5.03 6.68
N ALA A 149 -3.65 3.74 6.87
CA ALA A 149 -3.59 3.09 8.18
C ALA A 149 -2.45 2.07 8.17
N ILE A 150 -1.49 2.22 9.07
CA ILE A 150 -0.54 1.15 9.38
C ILE A 150 -1.16 0.36 10.51
N VAL A 151 -1.55 -0.87 10.21
CA VAL A 151 -2.16 -1.79 11.17
C VAL A 151 -1.23 -2.97 11.43
N GLU A 152 -1.38 -3.59 12.58
CA GLU A 152 -0.68 -4.81 12.95
C GLU A 152 -1.66 -5.96 13.07
N VAL A 153 -1.33 -7.09 12.44
CA VAL A 153 -2.17 -8.30 12.38
C VAL A 153 -1.36 -9.52 12.83
N PRO A 154 -1.94 -10.43 13.65
CA PRO A 154 -1.28 -11.66 14.00
C PRO A 154 -1.23 -12.64 12.83
N VAL A 155 -0.09 -13.28 12.63
CA VAL A 155 0.10 -14.40 11.71
C VAL A 155 0.55 -15.61 12.50
N PHE A 156 -0.10 -16.75 12.27
CA PHE A 156 0.17 -18.00 12.96
C PHE A 156 0.97 -18.94 12.07
N LEU A 157 2.25 -19.13 12.40
CA LEU A 157 3.17 -20.01 11.69
C LEU A 157 3.43 -21.29 12.49
N SER A 158 4.07 -22.28 11.87
CA SER A 158 4.53 -23.49 12.56
C SER A 158 5.54 -23.20 13.68
N THR A 159 6.22 -22.06 13.62
CA THR A 159 7.19 -21.59 14.61
C THR A 159 6.57 -20.72 15.71
N GLY A 160 5.28 -20.38 15.61
CA GLY A 160 4.56 -19.57 16.59
C GLY A 160 3.81 -18.39 15.97
N ARG A 161 3.26 -17.55 16.86
CA ARG A 161 2.57 -16.32 16.50
C ARG A 161 3.59 -15.19 16.31
N ILE A 162 3.45 -14.47 15.21
CA ILE A 162 4.15 -13.19 14.98
C ILE A 162 3.12 -12.11 14.70
N THR A 163 3.51 -10.85 14.92
CA THR A 163 2.69 -9.69 14.54
C THR A 163 3.35 -8.99 13.37
N VAL A 164 2.57 -8.68 12.33
CA VAL A 164 3.08 -8.15 11.06
C VAL A 164 2.42 -6.80 10.77
N PRO A 165 3.21 -5.74 10.52
CA PRO A 165 2.65 -4.47 10.10
C PRO A 165 2.27 -4.50 8.62
N VAL A 166 1.08 -4.01 8.31
CA VAL A 166 0.51 -3.90 6.97
C VAL A 166 0.01 -2.48 6.77
N GLU A 167 0.41 -1.84 5.68
CA GLU A 167 -0.13 -0.54 5.29
C GLU A 167 -1.41 -0.74 4.48
N VAL A 168 -2.54 -0.25 4.97
CA VAL A 168 -3.83 -0.25 4.28
C VAL A 168 -4.12 1.16 3.78
N GLN A 169 -4.39 1.29 2.49
CA GLN A 169 -4.69 2.56 1.83
C GLN A 169 -6.15 2.56 1.36
N PHE A 170 -6.97 3.41 1.94
CA PHE A 170 -8.35 3.62 1.51
C PHE A 170 -8.42 4.84 0.58
N ARG A 171 -9.08 4.66 -0.57
CA ARG A 171 -9.18 5.67 -1.64
C ARG A 171 -10.53 5.60 -2.31
N THR A 172 -11.00 6.70 -2.89
CA THR A 172 -12.05 6.64 -3.91
C THR A 172 -11.48 6.20 -5.26
N ILE A 173 -12.36 5.89 -6.22
CA ILE A 173 -11.96 5.65 -7.62
C ILE A 173 -11.15 6.84 -8.17
N ALA A 174 -11.61 8.07 -7.94
CA ALA A 174 -10.95 9.26 -8.46
C ALA A 174 -9.56 9.48 -7.82
N MET A 175 -9.45 9.27 -6.50
CA MET A 175 -8.16 9.32 -5.79
C MET A 175 -7.17 8.27 -6.33
N ASP A 176 -7.62 7.04 -6.56
CA ASP A 176 -6.75 5.98 -7.06
C ASP A 176 -6.30 6.22 -8.50
N PHE A 177 -7.21 6.70 -9.36
CA PHE A 177 -6.89 7.09 -10.73
C PHE A 177 -5.83 8.20 -10.75
N TRP A 178 -6.06 9.27 -9.97
CA TRP A 178 -5.13 10.39 -9.87
C TRP A 178 -3.75 9.96 -9.37
N ALA A 179 -3.70 9.20 -8.26
CA ALA A 179 -2.44 8.74 -7.66
C ALA A 179 -1.68 7.78 -8.58
N SER A 180 -2.39 6.98 -9.39
CA SER A 180 -1.77 6.11 -10.37
C SER A 180 -1.12 6.88 -11.52
N LEU A 181 -1.70 8.01 -11.94
CA LEU A 181 -1.10 8.90 -12.94
C LEU A 181 0.11 9.65 -12.36
N GLU A 182 -0.04 10.23 -11.17
CA GLU A 182 1.04 10.93 -10.46
C GLU A 182 2.28 10.03 -10.33
N HIS A 183 2.09 8.80 -9.85
CA HIS A 183 3.19 7.86 -9.67
C HIS A 183 3.92 7.54 -10.99
N LYS A 184 3.19 7.39 -12.10
CA LYS A 184 3.78 7.16 -13.43
C LYS A 184 4.60 8.36 -13.91
N ILE A 185 4.12 9.58 -13.65
CA ILE A 185 4.83 10.82 -13.99
C ILE A 185 6.11 10.92 -13.16
N TYR A 186 6.03 10.80 -11.83
CA TYR A 186 7.20 10.87 -10.96
C TYR A 186 8.24 9.81 -11.31
N TYR A 187 7.83 8.60 -11.66
CA TYR A 187 8.73 7.55 -12.13
C TYR A 187 9.44 7.96 -13.43
N LYS A 188 8.71 8.44 -14.44
CA LYS A 188 9.28 8.87 -15.73
C LYS A 188 10.30 10.00 -15.59
N PHE A 189 10.08 10.92 -14.66
CA PHE A 189 10.94 12.08 -14.43
C PHE A 189 11.99 11.86 -13.32
N ALA A 190 12.15 10.64 -12.81
CA ALA A 190 13.05 10.33 -11.70
C ALA A 190 12.89 11.30 -10.51
N ALA A 191 11.63 11.58 -10.16
CA ALA A 191 11.19 12.56 -9.14
C ALA A 191 11.47 14.06 -9.42
N ASN A 192 12.03 14.41 -10.58
CA ASN A 192 12.25 15.80 -11.00
C ASN A 192 11.14 16.28 -11.94
N VAL A 193 9.91 16.36 -11.43
CA VAL A 193 8.72 16.75 -12.22
C VAL A 193 8.68 18.27 -12.40
N PRO A 194 8.48 18.79 -13.64
CA PRO A 194 8.25 20.21 -13.89
C PRO A 194 7.13 20.82 -13.04
N ALA A 195 7.33 22.04 -12.55
CA ALA A 195 6.36 22.71 -11.67
C ALA A 195 4.99 22.92 -12.32
N GLU A 196 4.95 23.15 -13.63
CA GLU A 196 3.72 23.25 -14.43
C GLU A 196 2.88 21.96 -14.36
N LEU A 197 3.52 20.79 -14.49
CA LEU A 197 2.84 19.49 -14.39
C LEU A 197 2.36 19.21 -12.96
N ILE A 198 3.11 19.65 -11.94
CA ILE A 198 2.67 19.54 -10.54
C ILE A 198 1.42 20.40 -10.31
N ALA A 199 1.37 21.61 -10.89
CA ALA A 199 0.20 22.48 -10.80
C ALA A 199 -1.01 21.89 -11.52
N GLU A 200 -0.84 21.35 -12.73
CA GLU A 200 -1.91 20.65 -13.46
C GLU A 200 -2.42 19.42 -12.72
N LEU A 201 -1.51 18.62 -12.15
CA LEU A 201 -1.90 17.48 -11.31
C LEU A 201 -2.72 17.95 -10.11
N LYS A 202 -2.30 19.02 -9.43
CA LYS A 202 -3.05 19.55 -8.29
C LYS A 202 -4.46 20.00 -8.69
N ASP A 203 -4.60 20.75 -9.79
CA ASP A 203 -5.89 21.20 -10.33
C ASP A 203 -6.81 20.00 -10.68
N ALA A 204 -6.23 18.96 -11.30
CA ALA A 204 -6.95 17.73 -11.60
C ALA A 204 -7.42 17.00 -10.32
N ALA A 205 -6.62 17.01 -9.24
CA ALA A 205 -7.02 16.44 -7.95
C ALA A 205 -8.17 17.22 -7.29
N GLU A 206 -8.15 18.54 -7.40
CA GLU A 206 -9.22 19.40 -6.88
C GLU A 206 -10.53 19.14 -7.65
N THR A 207 -10.47 19.12 -8.97
CA THR A 207 -11.62 18.79 -9.84
C THR A 207 -12.18 17.39 -9.56
N ALA A 208 -11.30 16.40 -9.40
CA ALA A 208 -11.69 15.03 -9.07
C ALA A 208 -12.43 14.96 -7.72
N ALA A 209 -11.97 15.72 -6.72
CA ALA A 209 -12.59 15.77 -5.41
C ALA A 209 -13.98 16.43 -5.44
N GLU A 210 -14.17 17.48 -6.24
CA GLU A 210 -15.48 18.10 -6.44
C GLU A 210 -16.47 17.14 -7.09
N LEU A 211 -16.01 16.37 -8.09
CA LEU A 211 -16.82 15.35 -8.74
C LEU A 211 -17.23 14.26 -7.73
N ASP A 212 -16.28 13.72 -6.96
CA ASP A 212 -16.56 12.71 -5.92
C ASP A 212 -17.61 13.22 -4.93
N ALA A 213 -17.46 14.44 -4.42
CA ALA A 213 -18.42 15.04 -3.47
C ALA A 213 -19.82 15.23 -4.09
N LYS A 214 -19.87 15.63 -5.37
CA LYS A 214 -21.14 15.75 -6.12
C LYS A 214 -21.81 14.39 -6.30
N MET A 215 -21.05 13.37 -6.69
CA MET A 215 -21.56 12.01 -6.89
C MET A 215 -22.04 11.39 -5.58
N GLU A 216 -21.31 11.57 -4.48
CA GLU A 216 -21.72 11.11 -3.15
C GLU A 216 -23.03 11.77 -2.69
N ARG A 217 -23.19 13.08 -2.93
CA ARG A 217 -24.45 13.78 -2.64
C ARG A 217 -25.62 13.20 -3.44
N LEU A 218 -25.44 13.01 -4.75
CA LEU A 218 -26.47 12.41 -5.61
C LEU A 218 -26.84 11.00 -5.17
N HIS A 219 -25.85 10.18 -4.78
CA HIS A 219 -26.08 8.84 -4.28
C HIS A 219 -26.95 8.84 -3.01
N ARG A 220 -26.65 9.72 -2.05
CA ARG A 220 -27.49 9.91 -0.84
C ARG A 220 -28.90 10.33 -1.18
N GLU A 221 -29.08 11.31 -2.07
CA GLU A 221 -30.40 11.77 -2.49
C GLU A 221 -31.23 10.66 -3.15
N VAL A 222 -30.62 9.82 -3.98
CA VAL A 222 -31.32 8.69 -4.64
C VAL A 222 -31.73 7.64 -3.62
N ARG A 223 -30.87 7.30 -2.64
CA ARG A 223 -31.20 6.33 -1.58
C ARG A 223 -32.36 6.75 -0.69
N HIS A 224 -32.54 8.05 -0.46
CA HIS A 224 -33.66 8.57 0.35
C HIS A 224 -34.97 8.70 -0.44
N ARG A 225 -34.97 8.49 -1.77
CA ARG A 225 -36.19 8.54 -2.59
C ARG A 225 -36.87 7.16 -2.59
N PRO A 226 -38.21 7.10 -2.44
CA PRO A 226 -38.94 5.84 -2.53
C PRO A 226 -38.75 5.23 -3.93
N ARG A 227 -38.56 3.90 -3.98
CA ARG A 227 -38.52 3.15 -5.24
C ARG A 227 -39.80 3.44 -6.03
N VAL A 228 -39.66 4.02 -7.22
CA VAL A 228 -40.78 4.16 -8.15
C VAL A 228 -41.09 2.77 -8.70
N VAL A 229 -42.07 2.10 -8.10
CA VAL A 229 -42.64 0.87 -8.65
C VAL A 229 -43.47 1.29 -9.86
N ARG A 230 -42.99 0.99 -11.07
CA ARG A 230 -43.84 1.04 -12.26
C ARG A 230 -44.81 -0.15 -12.18
N ILE A 231 -46.10 0.16 -12.08
CA ILE A 231 -47.22 -0.78 -12.20
C ILE A 231 -47.31 -1.24 -13.66
#